data_AF-A0A4Y2MHQ8-F1
#
_entry.id   AF-A0A4Y2MHQ8-F1
#
_cell.length_a   1.000
_cell.length_b   1.000
_cell.length_c   1.000
_cell.angle_alpha   90.00
_cell.angle_beta   90.00
_cell.angle_gamma   90.00
#
_symmetry.space_group_name_H-M   'P 1'
#
loop_
_entity.id
_entity.type
_entity.pdbx_description
1 polymer ?
#
loop_
_entity_poly.entity_id
_entity_poly.type
_entity_poly.pdbx_seq_one_letter_code
_entity_poly.pdbx_strand_id
1 'polypeptide(L)' 'MEMFLTQLVPESTSFKHSCEGPDDMPAHIKACFLGSSLTIPITDGQLNLGTWQGIWLCEHRNRAGSRKVIVTINGVLQE' A
#
# COMPACT_ATOMS: atom_id res chain seq x y z
N MET A 1 2.90 -6.29 -10.71
CA MET A 1 2.00 -6.20 -9.55
C MET A 1 0.60 -5.78 -9.98
N GLU A 2 0.41 -4.60 -10.59
CA GLU A 2 -0.92 -4.11 -10.97
C GLU A 2 -1.71 -5.06 -11.88
N MET A 3 -1.08 -5.62 -12.91
CA MET A 3 -1.71 -6.62 -13.79
C MET A 3 -2.32 -7.79 -13.00
N PHE A 4 -1.59 -8.32 -12.03
CA PHE A 4 -2.04 -9.44 -11.20
C PHE A 4 -3.20 -9.01 -10.28
N LEU A 5 -3.10 -7.83 -9.65
CA LEU A 5 -4.15 -7.32 -8.76
C LEU A 5 -5.45 -7.03 -9.52
N THR A 6 -5.37 -6.57 -10.78
CA THR A 6 -6.55 -6.34 -11.63
C THR A 6 -7.20 -7.64 -12.10
N GLN A 7 -6.42 -8.71 -12.26
CA GLN A 7 -6.99 -10.05 -12.48
C GLN A 7 -7.65 -10.62 -11.22
N LEU A 8 -7.05 -10.39 -10.04
CA LEU A 8 -7.55 -10.87 -8.76
C LEU A 8 -8.82 -10.12 -8.32
N VAL A 9 -8.88 -8.81 -8.59
CA VAL A 9 -9.98 -7.93 -8.20
C VAL A 9 -10.39 -7.05 -9.39
N PRO A 10 -11.18 -7.59 -10.34
CA PRO A 10 -11.58 -6.87 -11.55
C PRO A 10 -12.58 -5.75 -11.24
N GLU A 11 -12.38 -4.58 -11.86
CA GLU A 11 -13.30 -3.42 -11.78
C GLU A 11 -14.68 -3.71 -12.40
N SER A 12 -14.77 -4.71 -13.30
CA SER A 12 -16.04 -5.13 -13.92
C SER A 12 -16.93 -5.96 -12.99
N THR A 13 -16.45 -6.31 -11.80
CA THR A 13 -17.22 -7.10 -10.83
C THR A 13 -18.36 -6.26 -10.25
N SER A 14 -19.55 -6.84 -10.14
CA SER A 14 -20.74 -6.17 -9.62
C SER A 14 -20.74 -6.09 -8.08
N PHE A 15 -19.87 -5.24 -7.53
CA PHE A 15 -19.84 -4.96 -6.10
C PHE A 15 -21.08 -4.18 -5.65
N LYS A 16 -21.55 -4.47 -4.43
CA LYS A 16 -22.65 -3.70 -3.80
C LYS A 16 -22.25 -2.25 -3.51
N HIS A 17 -20.99 -2.04 -3.17
CA HIS A 17 -20.41 -0.71 -2.99
C HIS A 17 -19.84 -0.26 -4.33
N SER A 18 -20.49 0.72 -4.97
CA SER A 18 -20.13 1.19 -6.32
C SER A 18 -20.45 2.66 -6.55
N CYS A 19 -20.82 3.40 -5.49
CA CYS A 19 -21.27 4.78 -5.61
C CYS A 19 -20.15 5.78 -5.89
N GLU A 20 -18.89 5.40 -5.66
CA GLU A 20 -17.72 6.28 -5.82
C GLU A 20 -16.89 5.97 -7.08
N GLY A 21 -17.43 5.18 -8.00
CA GLY A 21 -16.79 4.81 -9.26
C GLY A 21 -16.42 3.32 -9.36
N PRO A 22 -16.07 2.85 -10.57
CA PRO A 22 -15.84 1.43 -10.85
C PRO A 22 -14.59 0.86 -10.15
N ASP A 23 -13.60 1.71 -9.87
CA ASP A 23 -12.32 1.35 -9.26
C ASP A 23 -12.31 1.47 -7.72
N ASP A 24 -13.46 1.77 -7.11
CA ASP A 24 -13.56 2.07 -5.67
C ASP A 24 -13.49 0.82 -4.79
N MET A 25 -14.51 -0.04 -4.87
CA MET A 25 -14.48 -1.31 -4.16
C MET A 25 -13.28 -2.19 -4.53
N PRO A 26 -12.85 -2.25 -5.82
CA PRO A 26 -11.59 -2.90 -6.15
C PRO A 26 -10.39 -2.33 -5.40
N ALA A 27 -10.26 -1.00 -5.29
CA ALA A 27 -9.19 -0.35 -4.55
C ALA A 27 -9.22 -0.71 -3.05
N HIS A 28 -10.40 -0.76 -2.45
CA HIS A 28 -10.57 -1.21 -1.06
C HIS A 28 -10.07 -2.64 -0.85
N ILE A 29 -10.45 -3.58 -1.72
CA ILE A 29 -10.02 -4.98 -1.60
C ILE A 29 -8.51 -5.12 -1.83
N LYS A 30 -7.96 -4.45 -2.86
CA LYS A 30 -6.51 -4.42 -3.13
C LYS A 30 -5.73 -3.88 -1.91
N ALA A 31 -6.22 -2.81 -1.30
CA ALA A 31 -5.61 -2.22 -0.10
C ALA A 31 -5.68 -3.15 1.12
N CYS A 32 -6.81 -3.83 1.35
CA CYS A 32 -6.93 -4.82 2.42
C CYS A 32 -5.96 -6.00 2.24
N PHE A 33 -5.71 -6.42 0.99
CA PHE A 33 -4.83 -7.54 0.69
C PHE A 33 -3.35 -7.18 0.88
N LEU A 34 -2.93 -5.99 0.46
CA LEU A 34 -1.54 -5.53 0.61
C LEU A 34 -1.21 -4.98 2.00
N GLY A 35 -2.21 -4.46 2.71
CA GLY A 35 -2.03 -3.73 3.96
C GLY A 35 -1.62 -2.27 3.74
N SER A 36 -1.77 -1.46 4.79
CA SER A 36 -1.55 -0.01 4.77
C SER A 36 -0.35 0.47 5.60
N SER A 37 0.42 -0.45 6.18
CA SER A 37 1.53 -0.12 7.08
C SER A 37 2.65 -1.15 6.99
N LEU A 38 3.87 -0.70 7.20
CA LEU A 38 5.06 -1.54 7.29
C LEU A 38 5.79 -1.24 8.59
N THR A 39 6.41 -2.26 9.18
CA THR A 39 7.38 -2.12 10.26
C THR A 39 8.73 -2.57 9.72
N ILE A 40 9.71 -1.66 9.74
CA ILE A 40 11.03 -1.89 9.13
C ILE A 40 12.08 -1.71 10.22
N PRO A 41 12.94 -2.71 10.49
CA PRO A 41 14.02 -2.56 11.45
C PRO A 41 15.02 -1.49 10.99
N ILE A 42 15.64 -0.83 11.95
CA ILE A 42 16.72 0.13 11.72
C ILE A 42 17.97 -0.42 12.40
N THR A 43 19.08 -0.48 11.67
CA THR A 43 20.37 -0.92 12.17
C THR A 43 21.41 0.12 11.76
N ASP A 44 22.19 0.60 12.73
CA ASP A 44 23.26 1.60 12.54
C ASP A 44 22.78 2.84 11.74
N GLY A 45 21.59 3.33 12.07
CA GLY A 45 20.98 4.51 11.45
C GLY A 45 20.39 4.29 10.06
N GLN A 46 20.37 3.05 9.54
CA GLN A 46 19.88 2.73 8.20
C GLN A 46 18.67 1.77 8.24
N LEU A 47 17.73 1.94 7.31
CA LEU A 47 16.64 0.98 7.12
C LEU A 47 17.22 -0.37 6.72
N ASN A 48 16.92 -1.42 7.49
CA ASN A 48 17.44 -2.76 7.25
C ASN A 48 16.58 -3.48 6.19
N LEU A 49 16.79 -3.07 4.94
CA LEU A 49 16.18 -3.64 3.75
C LEU A 49 17.15 -4.59 3.05
N GLY A 50 16.64 -5.71 2.54
CA GLY A 50 17.40 -6.57 1.64
C GLY A 50 17.66 -5.89 0.29
N THR A 51 18.64 -6.40 -0.46
CA THR A 51 19.11 -5.84 -1.75
C THR A 51 17.98 -5.52 -2.75
N TRP A 52 16.89 -6.27 -2.72
CA TRP A 52 15.77 -6.13 -3.65
C TRP A 52 14.46 -5.66 -3.00
N GLN A 53 14.50 -5.27 -1.73
CA GLN A 53 13.32 -4.75 -1.03
C GLN A 53 13.18 -3.25 -1.29
N GLY A 54 11.95 -2.83 -1.61
CA GLY A 54 11.58 -1.42 -1.75
C GLY A 54 10.32 -1.13 -0.96
N ILE A 55 10.17 0.13 -0.56
CA ILE A 55 8.96 0.64 0.09
C ILE A 55 8.11 1.29 -0.99
N TRP A 56 6.87 0.83 -1.13
CA TRP A 56 5.97 1.28 -2.19
C TRP A 56 4.69 1.87 -1.58
N LEU A 57 4.28 3.03 -2.10
CA LEU A 57 2.93 3.53 -1.93
C LEU A 57 2.09 3.04 -3.12
N CYS A 58 1.22 2.07 -2.88
CA CYS A 58 0.34 1.52 -3.90
C CYS A 58 -0.98 2.32 -3.93
N GLU A 59 -1.09 3.25 -4.89
CA GLU A 59 -2.37 3.91 -5.17
C GLU A 59 -3.21 3.04 -6.10
N HIS A 60 -4.43 2.71 -5.66
CA HIS A 60 -5.33 1.82 -6.39
C HIS A 60 -6.50 2.53 -7.06
N ARG A 61 -6.68 3.84 -6.82
CA ARG A 61 -7.66 4.67 -7.52
C ARG A 61 -7.01 5.26 -8.77
N ASN A 62 -7.68 5.18 -9.90
CA ASN A 62 -7.22 5.75 -11.18
C ASN A 62 -7.13 7.28 -11.13
N ARG A 63 -7.94 7.92 -10.29
CA ARG A 63 -7.96 9.38 -10.06
C ARG A 63 -7.92 9.70 -8.57
N ALA A 64 -6.76 9.47 -7.98
CA ALA A 64 -6.51 9.75 -6.58
C ALA A 64 -6.17 11.23 -6.32
N GLY A 65 -6.60 11.73 -5.15
CA GLY A 65 -6.02 12.94 -4.55
C GLY A 65 -4.69 12.65 -3.84
N SER A 66 -4.08 13.68 -3.27
CA SER A 66 -2.83 13.55 -2.51
C SER A 66 -2.96 12.56 -1.35
N ARG A 67 -1.86 11.84 -1.06
CA ARG A 67 -1.75 10.90 0.07
C ARG A 67 -0.76 11.42 1.09
N LYS A 68 -0.98 11.04 2.34
CA LYS A 68 -0.08 11.33 3.45
C LYS A 68 0.44 10.02 4.01
N VAL A 69 1.76 9.85 4.02
CA VAL A 69 2.44 8.74 4.68
C VAL A 69 2.94 9.25 6.02
N ILE A 70 2.64 8.51 7.08
CA ILE A 70 3.13 8.81 8.44
C ILE A 70 4.29 7.86 8.72
N VAL A 71 5.42 8.43 9.12
CA VAL A 71 6.60 7.67 9.54
C VAL A 71 6.81 7.92 11.03
N THR A 72 6.82 6.85 11.81
CA THR A 72 7.16 6.90 13.23
C THR A 72 8.47 6.14 13.41
N ILE A 73 9.47 6.80 13.99
CA ILE A 73 10.75 6.19 14.32
C ILE A 73 10.82 6.06 15.83
N ASN A 74 11.07 4.85 16.31
CA ASN A 74 11.21 4.55 17.73
C ASN A 74 12.43 3.65 17.93
N GLY A 75 13.17 3.89 19.01
CA GLY A 75 14.39 3.16 19.34
C GLY A 75 15.20 3.88 20.42
N VAL A 76 16.44 3.42 20.62
CA VAL A 76 17.42 4.01 21.54
C VAL A 76 18.66 4.43 20.76
N LEU A 77 19.42 5.39 21.28
CA LEU A 77 20.73 5.73 20.74
C LEU A 77 21.70 4.57 21.04
N GLN A 78 22.52 4.19 20.05
CA GLN A 78 23.68 3.33 20.30
C GLN A 78 24.79 4.19 20.92
N GLU A 79 25.36 3.73 22.03
CA GLU A 79 26.55 4.30 22.67
C GLU A 79 27.85 3.82 21.99
#